data_AF-A0A0F9XH72-F1
#
_entry.id   AF-A0A0F9XH72-F1
#
_cell.length_a   1.000
_cell.length_b   1.000
_cell.length_c   1.000
_cell.angle_alpha   90.00
_cell.angle_beta   90.00
_cell.angle_gamma   90.00
#
_symmetry.space_group_name_H-M   'P 1'
#
loop_
_entity.id
_entity.type
_entity.pdbx_description
1 polymer ?
#
loop_
_entity_poly.entity_id
_entity_poly.type
_entity_poly.pdbx_seq_one_letter_code
_entity_poly.pdbx_strand_id
1 'polypeptide(L)'
;MIARLFVLIKSILLAIIGKRAESIASSVPPEFIKASDVDVTKPPPVKETKTMSKKDAGFDAAFELILKHEGGFVNDPDDPGGATKYGISNRANPIDRDGDGDVDAEDAKMITEEEAREIYHDKYWTPSFCDELPSSLALCIFDSAVNQGKNRAFKILQQSLKVKVDGKVGPQTLGAVKKKDPMRAFRDFQAYRQIFYAKLVSSKKKFKKYEYGWTRRVIETTIEATKLL
;
A
#
# COMPACT_ATOMS: atom_id res chain seq x y z
N MET A 1 2.83 -19.96 25.10
CA MET A 1 3.50 -19.12 24.07
C MET A 1 2.54 -18.11 23.42
N ILE A 2 1.31 -18.51 23.05
CA ILE A 2 0.29 -17.64 22.43
C ILE A 2 -0.18 -16.48 23.33
N ALA A 3 -0.38 -16.72 24.63
CA ALA A 3 -0.81 -15.67 25.58
C ALA A 3 0.20 -14.50 25.70
N ARG A 4 1.50 -14.76 25.56
CA ARG A 4 2.54 -13.71 25.59
C ARG A 4 2.54 -12.84 24.33
N LEU A 5 2.14 -13.41 23.19
CA LEU A 5 2.01 -12.68 21.93
C LEU A 5 0.82 -11.71 21.95
N PHE A 6 -0.31 -12.11 22.56
CA PHE A 6 -1.47 -11.23 22.71
C PHE A 6 -1.21 -10.04 23.64
N VAL A 7 -0.48 -10.26 24.74
CA VAL A 7 -0.09 -9.17 25.66
C VAL A 7 0.85 -8.18 24.97
N LEU A 8 1.81 -8.68 24.19
CA LEU A 8 2.75 -7.84 23.44
C LEU A 8 2.05 -7.01 22.35
N ILE A 9 1.11 -7.61 21.61
CA ILE A 9 0.32 -6.89 20.59
C ILE A 9 -0.57 -5.81 21.24
N LYS A 10 -1.21 -6.12 22.37
CA LYS A 10 -2.06 -5.17 23.10
C LYS A 10 -1.26 -3.96 23.61
N SER A 11 -0.07 -4.18 24.17
CA SER A 11 0.81 -3.10 24.66
C SER A 11 1.34 -2.19 23.55
N ILE A 12 1.64 -2.76 22.37
CA ILE A 12 2.08 -1.97 21.20
C ILE A 12 0.92 -1.12 20.66
N LEU A 13 -0.30 -1.68 20.61
CA LEU A 13 -1.48 -0.96 20.12
C LEU A 13 -1.83 0.25 21.01
N LEU A 14 -1.75 0.08 22.34
CA LEU A 14 -2.00 1.16 23.31
C LEU A 14 -0.98 2.30 23.22
N ALA A 15 0.30 1.99 22.99
CA ALA A 15 1.35 2.99 22.84
C ALA A 15 1.21 3.83 21.55
N ILE A 16 0.68 3.23 20.47
CA ILE A 16 0.45 3.91 19.18
C ILE A 16 -0.75 4.87 19.28
N ILE A 17 -1.82 4.46 19.98
CA ILE A 17 -3.01 5.30 20.16
C ILE A 17 -2.69 6.52 21.03
N GLY A 18 -1.92 6.34 22.12
CA GLY A 18 -1.54 7.44 23.02
C GLY A 18 -0.74 8.55 22.34
N LYS A 19 0.26 8.19 21.52
CA LYS A 19 1.11 9.18 20.81
C LYS A 19 0.39 9.96 19.71
N ARG A 20 -0.74 9.45 19.20
CA ARG A 20 -1.49 10.08 18.11
C ARG A 20 -2.45 11.17 18.60
N ALA A 21 -2.94 11.07 19.84
CA ALA A 21 -3.81 12.09 20.44
C ALA A 21 -3.06 13.40 20.72
N GLU A 22 -1.79 13.32 21.14
CA GLU A 22 -0.97 14.50 21.46
C GLU A 22 -0.52 15.28 20.22
N SER A 23 -0.39 14.63 19.05
CA SER A 23 0.02 15.26 17.80
C SER A 23 -1.11 16.00 17.05
N ILE A 24 -2.37 15.66 17.31
CA ILE A 24 -3.51 16.28 16.62
C ILE A 24 -3.89 17.61 17.28
N ALA A 25 -3.64 17.76 18.58
CA ALA A 25 -3.95 19.00 19.30
C ALA A 25 -3.01 20.18 18.96
N SER A 26 -1.84 19.92 18.35
CA SER A 26 -0.81 20.94 18.09
C SER A 26 -0.70 21.42 16.64
N SER A 27 -1.53 20.90 15.71
CA SER A 27 -1.37 21.13 14.26
C SER A 27 -2.51 21.93 13.61
N VAL A 28 -3.33 22.64 14.40
CA VAL A 28 -4.36 23.56 13.86
C VAL A 28 -3.80 24.99 13.84
N PRO A 29 -3.39 25.53 12.68
CA PRO A 29 -2.96 26.93 12.58
C PRO A 29 -4.16 27.89 12.70
N PRO A 30 -4.01 29.03 13.39
CA PRO A 30 -5.08 30.00 13.59
C PRO A 30 -5.09 31.03 12.46
N GLU A 31 -5.64 30.71 11.29
CA GLU A 31 -5.95 31.74 10.29
C GLU A 31 -7.08 31.26 9.37
N PHE A 32 -8.31 31.62 9.74
CA PHE A 32 -9.48 31.51 8.87
C PHE A 32 -9.61 32.78 8.03
N ILE A 33 -9.98 32.59 6.76
CA ILE A 33 -10.50 33.61 5.85
C ILE A 33 -11.60 34.41 6.57
N LYS A 34 -11.52 35.74 6.53
CA LYS A 34 -12.54 36.60 7.12
C LYS A 34 -13.84 36.47 6.33
N ALA A 35 -14.94 36.27 7.04
CA ALA A 35 -16.29 36.12 6.48
C ALA A 35 -16.79 37.33 5.64
N SER A 36 -16.05 38.44 5.63
CA SER A 36 -16.36 39.65 4.87
C SER A 36 -16.01 39.58 3.39
N ASP A 37 -15.22 38.59 2.97
CA ASP A 37 -14.60 38.59 1.62
C ASP A 37 -15.32 37.63 0.65
N VAL A 38 -16.42 37.02 1.08
CA VAL A 38 -17.23 36.09 0.28
C VAL A 38 -18.51 36.80 -0.19
N ASP A 39 -18.59 37.09 -1.50
CA ASP A 39 -19.85 37.47 -2.14
C ASP A 39 -20.78 36.25 -2.16
N VAL A 40 -21.71 36.21 -1.21
CA VAL A 40 -22.67 35.10 -1.00
C VAL A 40 -23.66 34.95 -2.16
N THR A 41 -23.71 35.92 -3.09
CA THR A 41 -24.68 35.93 -4.20
C THR A 41 -24.16 35.31 -5.48
N LYS A 42 -22.85 35.01 -5.57
CA LYS A 42 -22.25 34.41 -6.75
C LYS A 42 -21.57 33.09 -6.38
N PRO A 43 -22.12 31.92 -6.77
CA PRO A 43 -21.42 30.67 -6.56
C PRO A 43 -20.05 30.74 -7.25
N PRO A 44 -18.96 30.35 -6.57
CA PRO A 44 -17.63 30.28 -7.19
C PRO A 44 -17.70 29.36 -8.41
N PRO A 45 -16.90 29.60 -9.46
CA PRO A 45 -16.90 28.76 -10.66
C PRO A 45 -16.52 27.33 -10.25
N VAL A 46 -17.54 26.47 -10.22
CA VAL A 46 -17.37 25.04 -9.93
C VAL A 46 -16.66 24.44 -11.13
N LYS A 47 -15.35 24.18 -11.01
CA LYS A 47 -14.69 23.21 -11.88
C LYS A 47 -15.40 21.87 -11.66
N GLU A 48 -15.88 21.25 -12.73
CA GLU A 48 -16.56 19.96 -12.69
C GLU A 48 -15.72 18.94 -11.92
N THR A 49 -16.09 18.69 -10.67
CA THR A 49 -15.56 17.60 -9.87
C THR A 49 -16.22 16.33 -10.35
N LYS A 50 -15.49 15.59 -11.18
CA LYS A 50 -15.82 14.22 -11.58
C LYS A 50 -16.15 13.42 -10.31
N THR A 51 -17.36 12.90 -10.23
CA THR A 51 -17.83 12.13 -9.08
C THR A 51 -17.00 10.84 -9.00
N MET A 52 -16.05 10.77 -8.06
CA MET A 52 -15.17 9.60 -7.90
C MET A 52 -15.99 8.36 -7.57
N SER A 53 -15.71 7.27 -8.28
CA SER A 53 -16.40 6.01 -8.04
C SER A 53 -15.87 5.37 -6.76
N LYS A 54 -16.69 4.54 -6.10
CA LYS A 54 -16.27 3.75 -4.92
C LYS A 54 -15.05 2.84 -5.19
N LYS A 55 -14.71 2.62 -6.46
CA LYS A 55 -13.58 1.83 -6.94
C LYS A 55 -12.25 2.59 -6.82
N ASP A 56 -12.28 3.90 -7.05
CA ASP A 56 -11.12 4.80 -6.96
C ASP A 56 -10.64 4.94 -5.51
N ALA A 57 -11.58 4.98 -4.56
CA ALA A 57 -11.29 5.04 -3.13
C ALA A 57 -10.47 3.86 -2.59
N GLY A 58 -10.58 2.68 -3.22
CA GLY A 58 -9.82 1.49 -2.83
C GLY A 58 -8.35 1.59 -3.24
N PHE A 59 -8.08 2.15 -4.42
CA PHE A 59 -6.72 2.38 -4.89
C PHE A 59 -6.06 3.51 -4.12
N ASP A 60 -6.75 4.62 -3.90
CA ASP A 60 -6.22 5.76 -3.15
C ASP A 60 -5.73 5.37 -1.75
N ALA A 61 -6.57 4.66 -0.99
CA ALA A 61 -6.21 4.17 0.33
C ALA A 61 -5.01 3.21 0.30
N ALA A 62 -4.91 2.39 -0.75
CA ALA A 62 -3.80 1.45 -0.91
C ALA A 62 -2.50 2.16 -1.31
N PHE A 63 -2.58 3.14 -2.20
CA PHE A 63 -1.45 3.95 -2.65
C PHE A 63 -0.89 4.80 -1.51
N GLU A 64 -1.74 5.47 -0.73
CA GLU A 64 -1.31 6.21 0.46
C GLU A 64 -0.60 5.31 1.48
N LEU A 65 -1.05 4.07 1.64
CA LEU A 65 -0.39 3.11 2.53
C LEU A 65 1.00 2.73 2.01
N ILE A 66 1.14 2.52 0.69
CA ILE A 66 2.44 2.26 0.07
C ILE A 66 3.38 3.44 0.25
N LEU A 67 2.92 4.68 0.06
CA LEU A 67 3.74 5.86 0.32
C LEU A 67 4.17 5.96 1.80
N LYS A 68 3.38 5.47 2.76
CA LYS A 68 3.80 5.41 4.17
C LYS A 68 4.87 4.35 4.43
N HIS A 69 4.92 3.29 3.63
CA HIS A 69 5.90 2.19 3.78
C HIS A 69 7.17 2.43 2.97
N GLU A 70 7.05 2.99 1.77
CA GLU A 70 8.13 3.19 0.79
C GLU A 70 8.56 4.65 0.63
N GLY A 71 7.83 5.60 1.24
CA GLY A 71 7.98 7.03 0.98
C GLY A 71 9.30 7.60 1.47
N GLY A 72 9.98 8.28 0.55
CA GLY A 72 11.26 8.95 0.75
C GLY A 72 12.06 8.97 -0.55
N PHE A 73 12.93 9.96 -0.69
CA PHE A 73 14.01 9.89 -1.67
C PHE A 73 15.16 9.13 -1.03
N VAL A 74 15.62 8.07 -1.68
CA VAL A 74 16.83 7.33 -1.29
C VAL A 74 17.78 7.35 -2.46
N ASN A 75 18.97 7.87 -2.24
CA ASN A 75 20.09 7.78 -3.17
C ASN A 75 21.25 7.15 -2.43
N ASP A 76 21.31 5.82 -2.48
CA ASP A 76 22.39 5.04 -1.90
C ASP A 76 23.44 4.75 -2.99
N PRO A 77 24.69 5.25 -2.86
CA PRO A 77 25.75 5.03 -3.83
C PRO A 77 26.08 3.55 -4.10
N ASP A 78 25.78 2.68 -3.15
CA ASP A 78 26.02 1.24 -3.25
C ASP A 78 24.78 0.46 -3.73
N ASP A 79 23.63 1.13 -3.94
CA ASP A 79 22.41 0.49 -4.40
C ASP A 79 22.43 0.29 -5.92
N PRO A 80 22.46 -0.96 -6.42
CA PRO A 80 22.37 -1.24 -7.86
C PRO A 80 21.04 -0.78 -8.49
N GLY A 81 20.05 -0.38 -7.68
CA GLY A 81 18.80 0.24 -8.11
C GLY A 81 18.92 1.71 -8.53
N GLY A 82 19.95 2.43 -8.06
CA GLY A 82 20.13 3.86 -8.27
C GLY A 82 19.16 4.74 -7.47
N ALA A 83 19.19 6.05 -7.72
CA ALA A 83 18.30 7.00 -7.08
C ALA A 83 16.82 6.60 -7.24
N THR A 84 16.09 6.63 -6.12
CA THR A 84 14.73 6.12 -6.02
C THR A 84 13.85 7.13 -5.29
N LYS A 85 12.68 7.44 -5.85
CA LYS A 85 11.64 8.26 -5.19
C LYS A 85 10.33 7.49 -5.19
N TYR A 86 9.63 7.47 -4.05
CA TYR A 86 8.39 6.68 -3.87
C TYR A 86 8.55 5.17 -4.14
N GLY A 87 9.76 4.63 -3.95
CA GLY A 87 10.08 3.24 -4.29
C GLY A 87 10.23 2.95 -5.79
N ILE A 88 10.20 3.98 -6.64
CA ILE A 88 10.38 3.89 -8.09
C ILE A 88 11.81 4.31 -8.43
N SER A 89 12.57 3.38 -9.01
CA SER A 89 13.93 3.64 -9.47
C SER A 89 13.98 3.89 -10.98
N ASN A 90 14.93 4.72 -11.42
CA ASN A 90 15.11 4.98 -12.85
C ASN A 90 15.52 3.75 -13.64
N ARG A 91 16.16 2.75 -13.02
CA ARG A 91 16.41 1.48 -13.69
C ARG A 91 15.12 0.73 -14.06
N ALA A 92 14.11 0.81 -13.19
CA ALA A 92 12.81 0.18 -13.43
C ALA A 92 11.87 1.06 -14.28
N ASN A 93 12.20 2.34 -14.45
CA ASN A 93 11.43 3.32 -15.20
C ASN A 93 12.33 4.39 -15.84
N PRO A 94 13.14 4.05 -16.85
CA PRO A 94 14.11 4.96 -17.43
C PRO A 94 13.39 6.00 -18.29
N ILE A 95 13.24 7.21 -17.74
CA ILE A 95 12.62 8.36 -18.39
C ILE A 95 13.53 9.54 -18.10
N ASP A 96 14.01 10.16 -19.16
CA ASP A 96 14.67 11.47 -19.16
C ASP A 96 13.57 12.53 -18.93
N ARG A 97 13.49 13.04 -17.71
CA ARG A 97 12.44 13.94 -17.22
C ARG A 97 12.87 15.40 -17.27
N ASP A 98 14.17 15.70 -17.22
CA ASP A 98 14.68 17.06 -17.36
C ASP A 98 15.08 17.42 -18.80
N GLY A 99 15.20 16.42 -19.69
CA GLY A 99 15.43 16.56 -21.11
C GLY A 99 16.90 16.78 -21.47
N ASP A 100 17.84 16.42 -20.61
CA ASP A 100 19.27 16.67 -20.81
C ASP A 100 19.98 15.61 -21.67
N GLY A 101 19.29 14.52 -22.00
CA GLY A 101 19.74 13.45 -22.88
C GLY A 101 20.36 12.25 -22.17
N ASP A 102 20.35 12.19 -20.84
CA ASP A 102 20.64 10.97 -20.09
C ASP A 102 19.52 10.59 -19.09
N VAL A 103 19.74 9.54 -18.27
CA VAL A 103 18.79 9.14 -17.23
C VAL A 103 19.55 8.93 -15.94
N ASP A 104 19.40 9.84 -15.00
CA ASP A 104 20.30 9.95 -13.84
C ASP A 104 19.57 10.09 -12.49
N ALA A 105 20.19 10.67 -11.46
CA ALA A 105 19.55 10.84 -10.16
C ALA A 105 18.60 12.05 -10.09
N GLU A 106 18.80 13.07 -10.91
CA GLU A 106 17.96 14.27 -10.96
C GLU A 106 16.58 13.93 -11.53
N ASP A 107 16.51 13.07 -12.55
CA ASP A 107 15.25 12.54 -13.06
C ASP A 107 14.44 11.82 -11.98
N ALA A 108 15.08 11.02 -11.13
CA ALA A 108 14.40 10.30 -10.06
C ALA A 108 13.79 11.27 -9.04
N LYS A 109 14.43 12.42 -8.79
CA LYS A 109 13.87 13.47 -7.92
C LYS A 109 12.65 14.15 -8.52
N MET A 110 12.57 14.22 -9.85
CA MET A 110 11.46 14.83 -10.58
C MET A 110 10.21 13.96 -10.67
N ILE A 111 10.26 12.68 -10.26
CA ILE A 111 9.07 11.82 -10.18
C ILE A 111 8.00 12.50 -9.32
N THR A 112 6.85 12.80 -9.91
CA THR A 112 5.70 13.39 -9.21
C THR A 112 4.90 12.31 -8.48
N GLU A 113 4.06 12.70 -7.52
CA GLU A 113 3.15 11.74 -6.89
C GLU A 113 2.14 11.21 -7.91
N GLU A 114 1.69 12.05 -8.84
CA GLU A 114 0.80 11.71 -9.94
C GLU A 114 1.43 10.67 -10.87
N GLU A 115 2.69 10.87 -11.27
CA GLU A 115 3.42 9.89 -12.09
C GLU A 115 3.62 8.57 -11.31
N ALA A 116 3.97 8.66 -10.02
CA ALA A 116 4.10 7.47 -9.18
C ALA A 116 2.77 6.70 -9.10
N ARG A 117 1.65 7.41 -8.93
CA ARG A 117 0.31 6.84 -8.89
C ARG A 117 -0.02 6.07 -10.17
N GLU A 118 0.23 6.64 -11.33
CA GLU A 118 0.05 5.97 -12.63
C GLU A 118 0.93 4.71 -12.74
N ILE A 119 2.21 4.82 -12.38
CA ILE A 119 3.15 3.69 -12.40
C ILE A 119 2.66 2.56 -11.49
N TYR A 120 2.24 2.86 -10.27
CA TYR A 120 1.75 1.86 -9.34
C TYR A 120 0.43 1.23 -9.81
N HIS A 121 -0.46 2.03 -10.38
CA HIS A 121 -1.70 1.54 -10.95
C HIS A 121 -1.41 0.50 -12.06
N ASP A 122 -0.58 0.89 -13.03
CA ASP A 122 -0.35 0.10 -14.23
C ASP A 122 0.59 -1.09 -14.02
N LYS A 123 1.63 -0.95 -13.17
CA LYS A 123 2.59 -2.03 -12.92
C LYS A 123 2.11 -3.01 -11.85
N TYR A 124 1.28 -2.58 -10.91
CA TYR A 124 0.91 -3.38 -9.74
C TYR A 124 -0.59 -3.54 -9.54
N TRP A 125 -1.40 -2.47 -9.55
CA TRP A 125 -2.84 -2.56 -9.25
C TRP A 125 -3.60 -3.38 -10.28
N THR A 126 -3.62 -2.93 -11.53
CA THR A 126 -4.35 -3.60 -12.62
C THR A 126 -3.81 -5.01 -12.89
N PRO A 127 -2.48 -5.24 -13.00
CA PRO A 127 -1.95 -6.59 -13.20
C PRO A 127 -2.15 -7.53 -12.01
N SER A 128 -2.50 -7.01 -10.83
CA SER A 128 -2.88 -7.80 -9.65
C SER A 128 -4.38 -8.06 -9.55
N PHE A 129 -5.15 -7.70 -10.58
CA PHE A 129 -6.59 -7.88 -10.67
C PHE A 129 -7.34 -7.14 -9.55
N CYS A 130 -6.75 -6.09 -8.97
CA CYS A 130 -7.33 -5.39 -7.81
C CYS A 130 -8.73 -4.83 -8.09
N ASP A 131 -8.98 -4.42 -9.33
CA ASP A 131 -10.28 -3.97 -9.84
C ASP A 131 -11.39 -5.02 -9.81
N GLU A 132 -11.04 -6.30 -9.71
CA GLU A 132 -11.95 -7.45 -9.67
C GLU A 132 -12.16 -8.01 -8.26
N LEU A 133 -11.53 -7.41 -7.25
CA LEU A 133 -11.52 -7.88 -5.87
C LEU A 133 -12.29 -6.93 -4.96
N PRO A 134 -12.79 -7.41 -3.80
CA PRO A 134 -13.24 -6.52 -2.74
C PRO A 134 -12.12 -5.57 -2.31
N SER A 135 -12.42 -4.28 -2.09
CA SER A 135 -11.41 -3.24 -1.82
C SER A 135 -10.45 -3.59 -0.67
N SER A 136 -10.96 -4.21 0.40
CA SER A 136 -10.14 -4.69 1.52
C SER A 136 -9.11 -5.75 1.13
N LEU A 137 -9.48 -6.68 0.24
CA LEU A 137 -8.57 -7.68 -0.31
C LEU A 137 -7.63 -7.06 -1.35
N ALA A 138 -8.15 -6.19 -2.22
CA ALA A 138 -7.38 -5.48 -3.25
C ALA A 138 -6.19 -4.74 -2.64
N LEU A 139 -6.42 -3.96 -1.58
CA LEU A 139 -5.37 -3.28 -0.83
C LEU A 139 -4.29 -4.26 -0.33
N CYS A 140 -4.70 -5.38 0.27
CA CYS A 140 -3.76 -6.38 0.80
C CYS A 140 -2.92 -7.05 -0.31
N ILE A 141 -3.54 -7.35 -1.46
CA ILE A 141 -2.85 -7.98 -2.59
C ILE A 141 -1.90 -6.99 -3.25
N PHE A 142 -2.33 -5.76 -3.45
CA PHE A 142 -1.51 -4.69 -3.99
C PHE A 142 -0.24 -4.48 -3.15
N ASP A 143 -0.39 -4.31 -1.83
CA ASP A 143 0.77 -4.17 -0.93
C ASP A 143 1.68 -5.40 -0.95
N SER A 144 1.10 -6.59 -1.03
CA SER A 144 1.86 -7.83 -1.19
C SER A 144 2.60 -7.90 -2.52
N ALA A 145 1.98 -7.44 -3.61
CA ALA A 145 2.57 -7.43 -4.93
C ALA A 145 3.76 -6.47 -5.03
N VAL A 146 3.66 -5.29 -4.40
CA VAL A 146 4.76 -4.32 -4.30
C VAL A 146 5.90 -4.89 -3.46
N ASN A 147 5.60 -5.36 -2.24
CA ASN A 147 6.65 -5.77 -1.30
C ASN A 147 7.37 -7.08 -1.67
N GLN A 148 6.68 -8.05 -2.28
CA GLN A 148 7.23 -9.40 -2.51
C GLN A 148 6.90 -9.99 -3.88
N GLY A 149 6.40 -9.17 -4.81
CA GLY A 149 6.12 -9.54 -6.20
C GLY A 149 4.75 -10.19 -6.41
N LYS A 150 4.14 -9.87 -7.56
CA LYS A 150 2.81 -10.37 -7.99
C LYS A 150 2.66 -11.88 -7.89
N ASN A 151 3.61 -12.65 -8.44
CA ASN A 151 3.51 -14.12 -8.43
C ASN A 151 3.47 -14.70 -7.01
N ARG A 152 4.17 -14.08 -6.05
CA ARG A 152 4.14 -14.50 -4.64
C ARG A 152 2.77 -14.19 -4.03
N ALA A 153 2.27 -12.97 -4.25
CA ALA A 153 0.96 -12.54 -3.79
C ALA A 153 -0.15 -13.47 -4.33
N PHE A 154 -0.11 -13.84 -5.61
CA PHE A 154 -1.08 -14.74 -6.23
C PHE A 154 -1.05 -16.15 -5.63
N LYS A 155 0.14 -16.69 -5.36
CA LYS A 155 0.26 -18.00 -4.70
C LYS A 155 -0.30 -17.98 -3.28
N ILE A 156 -0.07 -16.90 -2.53
CA ILE A 156 -0.64 -16.72 -1.18
C ILE A 156 -2.17 -16.60 -1.24
N LEU A 157 -2.70 -15.85 -2.22
CA LEU A 157 -4.14 -15.77 -2.47
C LEU A 157 -4.73 -17.16 -2.75
N GLN A 158 -4.14 -17.92 -3.66
CA GLN A 158 -4.62 -19.25 -4.01
C GLN A 158 -4.57 -20.21 -2.81
N GLN A 159 -3.52 -20.12 -1.98
CA GLN A 159 -3.43 -20.87 -0.72
C GLN A 159 -4.56 -20.49 0.26
N SER A 160 -4.83 -19.19 0.44
CA SER A 160 -5.87 -18.72 1.37
C SER A 160 -7.29 -19.05 0.90
N LEU A 161 -7.48 -19.19 -0.41
CA LEU A 161 -8.73 -19.63 -1.05
C LEU A 161 -8.88 -21.16 -1.13
N LYS A 162 -7.82 -21.91 -0.80
CA LYS A 162 -7.77 -23.39 -0.93
C LYS A 162 -8.08 -23.87 -2.35
N VAL A 163 -7.58 -23.15 -3.35
CA VAL A 163 -7.63 -23.53 -4.77
C VAL A 163 -6.25 -24.00 -5.24
N LYS A 164 -6.14 -24.45 -6.50
CA LYS A 164 -4.86 -24.82 -7.10
C LYS A 164 -3.87 -23.65 -7.00
N VAL A 165 -2.66 -23.93 -6.53
CA VAL A 165 -1.59 -22.94 -6.31
C VAL A 165 -0.60 -22.98 -7.47
N ASP A 166 -0.92 -22.29 -8.56
CA ASP A 166 -0.07 -22.20 -9.75
C ASP A 166 0.47 -20.77 -10.02
N GLY A 167 0.04 -19.79 -9.23
CA GLY A 167 0.40 -18.38 -9.38
C GLY A 167 -0.23 -17.71 -10.61
N LYS A 168 -1.23 -18.33 -11.24
CA LYS A 168 -2.00 -17.76 -12.34
C LYS A 168 -3.40 -17.42 -11.86
N VAL A 169 -3.70 -16.12 -11.74
CA VAL A 169 -5.04 -15.67 -11.38
C VAL A 169 -5.92 -15.74 -12.63
N GLY A 170 -7.03 -16.46 -12.54
CA GLY A 170 -8.00 -16.61 -13.60
C GLY A 170 -9.40 -16.91 -13.05
N PRO A 171 -10.36 -17.34 -13.90
CA PRO A 171 -11.76 -17.49 -13.50
C PRO A 171 -12.00 -18.34 -12.26
N GLN A 172 -11.21 -19.40 -12.04
CA GLN A 172 -11.32 -20.24 -10.84
C GLN A 172 -10.93 -19.47 -9.56
N THR A 173 -9.81 -18.73 -9.58
CA THR A 173 -9.36 -17.94 -8.44
C THR A 173 -10.33 -16.80 -8.15
N LEU A 174 -10.72 -16.04 -9.18
CA LEU A 174 -11.64 -14.91 -9.05
C LEU A 174 -13.04 -15.37 -8.63
N GLY A 175 -13.51 -16.50 -9.15
CA GLY A 175 -14.77 -17.12 -8.74
C GLY A 175 -14.75 -17.56 -7.27
N ALA A 176 -13.61 -18.06 -6.76
CA ALA A 176 -13.46 -18.40 -5.35
C ALA A 176 -13.43 -17.16 -4.45
N VAL A 177 -12.83 -16.04 -4.89
CA VAL A 177 -12.91 -14.75 -4.19
C VAL A 177 -14.36 -14.29 -4.07
N LYS A 178 -15.11 -14.28 -5.19
CA LYS A 178 -16.51 -13.81 -5.23
C LYS A 178 -17.45 -14.56 -4.29
N LYS A 179 -17.15 -15.83 -4.00
CA LYS A 179 -17.94 -16.68 -3.09
C LYS A 179 -17.60 -16.49 -1.62
N LYS A 180 -16.49 -15.81 -1.30
CA LYS A 180 -15.97 -15.67 0.06
C LYS A 180 -16.43 -14.33 0.64
N ASP A 181 -16.84 -14.35 1.90
CA ASP A 181 -17.08 -13.12 2.67
C ASP A 181 -15.86 -12.20 2.61
N PRO A 182 -16.00 -10.91 2.25
CA PRO A 182 -14.88 -9.98 2.10
C PRO A 182 -14.00 -9.89 3.34
N MET A 183 -14.60 -9.87 4.53
CA MET A 183 -13.84 -9.79 5.79
C MET A 183 -12.98 -11.03 6.01
N ARG A 184 -13.51 -12.22 5.75
CA ARG A 184 -12.74 -13.48 5.79
C ARG A 184 -11.70 -13.54 4.68
N ALA A 185 -11.98 -13.02 3.49
CA ALA A 185 -11.07 -13.10 2.35
C ALA A 185 -9.73 -12.42 2.61
N PHE A 186 -9.72 -11.15 3.03
CA PHE A 186 -8.47 -10.43 3.29
C PHE A 186 -7.77 -10.91 4.57
N ARG A 187 -8.51 -11.29 5.61
CA ARG A 187 -7.93 -11.84 6.85
C ARG A 187 -7.21 -13.15 6.61
N ASP A 188 -7.81 -14.07 5.86
CA ASP A 188 -7.16 -15.33 5.49
C ASP A 188 -5.93 -15.05 4.62
N PHE A 189 -6.03 -14.14 3.64
CA PHE A 189 -4.87 -13.74 2.84
C PHE A 189 -3.70 -13.24 3.71
N GLN A 190 -3.96 -12.33 4.65
CA GLN A 190 -2.94 -11.77 5.53
C GLN A 190 -2.36 -12.82 6.50
N ALA A 191 -3.18 -13.75 6.99
CA ALA A 191 -2.70 -14.88 7.79
C ALA A 191 -1.72 -15.76 6.99
N TYR A 192 -2.06 -16.11 5.74
CA TYR A 192 -1.16 -16.89 4.87
C TYR A 192 0.10 -16.10 4.50
N ARG A 193 0.01 -14.78 4.33
CA ARG A 193 1.18 -13.91 4.13
C ARG A 193 2.10 -13.90 5.36
N GLN A 194 1.55 -13.80 6.56
CA GLN A 194 2.35 -13.89 7.80
C GLN A 194 3.02 -15.25 7.94
N ILE A 195 2.31 -16.35 7.62
CA ILE A 195 2.89 -17.70 7.60
C ILE A 195 4.04 -17.78 6.60
N PHE A 196 3.91 -17.15 5.42
CA PHE A 196 4.99 -17.10 4.44
C PHE A 196 6.24 -16.39 4.99
N TYR A 197 6.09 -15.22 5.62
CA TYR A 197 7.23 -14.53 6.24
C TYR A 197 7.85 -15.31 7.38
N ALA A 198 7.03 -15.90 8.26
CA ALA A 198 7.53 -16.72 9.36
C ALA A 198 8.37 -17.89 8.84
N LYS A 199 7.89 -18.60 7.81
CA LYS A 199 8.66 -19.66 7.13
C LYS A 199 9.97 -19.14 6.54
N LEU A 200 9.93 -17.99 5.87
CA LEU A 200 11.12 -17.40 5.24
C LEU A 200 12.21 -17.05 6.28
N VAL A 201 11.80 -16.48 7.41
CA VAL A 201 12.68 -16.16 8.55
C VAL A 201 13.23 -17.43 9.20
N SER A 202 12.38 -18.42 9.46
CA SER A 202 12.80 -19.70 10.04
C SER A 202 13.76 -20.48 9.14
N SER A 203 13.58 -20.39 7.81
CA SER A 203 14.45 -21.11 6.86
C SER A 203 15.78 -20.41 6.58
N LYS A 204 15.88 -19.09 6.74
CA LYS A 204 17.12 -18.35 6.42
C LYS A 204 17.45 -17.30 7.46
N LYS A 205 18.52 -17.54 8.23
CA LYS A 205 19.01 -16.64 9.30
C LYS A 205 19.18 -15.18 8.86
N LYS A 206 19.60 -14.96 7.60
CA LYS A 206 19.78 -13.60 7.03
C LYS A 206 18.51 -12.75 7.04
N PHE A 207 17.32 -13.37 7.09
CA PHE A 207 16.05 -12.65 7.09
C PHE A 207 15.53 -12.29 8.48
N LYS A 208 16.16 -12.77 9.56
CA LYS A 208 15.72 -12.52 10.94
C LYS A 208 15.60 -11.03 11.26
N LYS A 209 16.49 -10.20 10.73
CA LYS A 209 16.44 -8.74 10.91
C LYS A 209 15.19 -8.06 10.35
N TYR A 210 14.52 -8.67 9.36
CA TYR A 210 13.32 -8.09 8.72
C TYR A 210 12.00 -8.55 9.34
N GLU A 211 12.01 -9.55 10.23
CA GLU A 211 10.81 -10.19 10.77
C GLU A 211 9.84 -9.20 11.41
N TYR A 212 10.37 -8.28 12.22
CA TYR A 212 9.56 -7.26 12.88
C TYR A 212 8.90 -6.32 11.87
N GLY A 213 9.67 -5.80 10.90
CA GLY A 213 9.17 -4.90 9.87
C GLY A 213 8.10 -5.54 9.00
N TRP A 214 8.32 -6.78 8.55
CA TRP A 214 7.33 -7.51 7.76
C TRP A 214 6.05 -7.81 8.54
N THR A 215 6.17 -8.20 9.81
CA THR A 215 5.00 -8.46 10.67
C THR A 215 4.21 -7.17 10.92
N ARG A 216 4.91 -6.07 11.20
CA ARG A 216 4.30 -4.74 11.35
C ARG A 216 3.54 -4.33 10.10
N ARG A 217 4.15 -4.47 8.91
CA ARG A 217 3.51 -4.17 7.61
C ARG A 217 2.22 -4.97 7.41
N VAL A 218 2.21 -6.27 7.72
CA VAL A 218 0.99 -7.10 7.66
C VAL A 218 -0.09 -6.58 8.61
N ILE A 219 0.26 -6.22 9.85
CA ILE A 219 -0.69 -5.72 10.84
C ILE A 219 -1.30 -4.38 10.37
N GLU A 220 -0.48 -3.41 9.98
CA GLU A 220 -0.93 -2.10 9.52
C GLU A 220 -1.85 -2.22 8.30
N THR A 221 -1.44 -3.02 7.31
CA THR A 221 -2.25 -3.29 6.10
C THR A 221 -3.59 -3.95 6.45
N THR A 222 -3.62 -4.84 7.44
CA THR A 222 -4.85 -5.50 7.91
C THR A 222 -5.80 -4.50 8.60
N ILE A 223 -5.25 -3.56 9.37
CA ILE A 223 -6.03 -2.50 10.02
C ILE A 223 -6.67 -1.59 8.96
N GLU A 224 -5.90 -1.14 7.97
CA GLU A 224 -6.41 -0.29 6.88
C GLU A 224 -7.45 -1.03 6.03
N ALA A 225 -7.20 -2.29 5.67
CA ALA A 225 -8.17 -3.10 4.93
C ALA A 225 -9.51 -3.26 5.66
N THR A 226 -9.52 -3.25 7.00
CA THR A 226 -10.77 -3.33 7.78
C THR A 226 -11.66 -2.10 7.61
N LYS A 227 -11.08 -0.94 7.29
CA LYS A 227 -11.83 0.32 7.04
C LYS A 227 -12.50 0.35 5.68
N LEU A 228 -12.16 -0.59 4.79
CA LEU A 228 -12.66 -0.69 3.41
C LEU A 228 -13.77 -1.76 3.25
N LEU A 229 -14.39 -2.18 4.35
CA LEU A 229 -15.50 -3.13 4.35
C LEU A 229 -16.86 -2.44 4.18
#